data_AF-A0A645A6X2-F1
#
_entry.id   AF-A0A645A6X2-F1
#
_cell.length_a   1.000
_cell.length_b   1.000
_cell.length_c   1.000
_cell.angle_alpha   90.00
_cell.angle_beta   90.00
_cell.angle_gamma   90.00
#
_symmetry.space_group_name_H-M   'P 1'
#
loop_
_entity.id
_entity.type
_entity.pdbx_description
1 polymer ?
#
loop_
_entity_poly.entity_id
_entity_poly.type
_entity_poly.pdbx_seq_one_letter_code
_entity_poly.pdbx_strand_id
1 'polypeptide(L)' 'MNPETRRLILVTPDSIEHTREIFELLLGENLKGRKEFIESDGYRYLDLADIS' A
#
# COMPACT_ATOMS: atom_id res chain seq x y z
N MET A 1 -11.39 -16.45 12.32
CA MET A 1 -10.84 -15.49 13.31
C MET A 1 -10.50 -16.17 14.65
N ASN A 2 -10.05 -17.43 14.66
CA ASN A 2 -9.64 -18.08 15.91
C ASN A 2 -8.26 -17.50 16.33
N PRO A 3 -8.09 -17.01 17.57
CA PRO A 3 -6.82 -16.50 18.08
C PRO A 3 -5.62 -17.43 17.88
N GLU A 4 -5.83 -18.75 17.95
CA GLU A 4 -4.77 -19.77 17.88
C GLU A 4 -4.30 -20.04 16.45
N THR A 5 -5.12 -19.72 15.44
CA THR A 5 -4.85 -20.06 14.03
C THR A 5 -4.80 -18.85 13.11
N ARG A 6 -5.17 -17.65 13.61
CA ARG A 6 -5.10 -16.42 12.82
C ARG A 6 -3.64 -16.00 12.61
N ARG A 7 -3.34 -15.56 11.40
CA ARG A 7 -2.10 -14.84 11.08
C ARG A 7 -2.37 -13.35 11.20
N LEU A 8 -1.54 -12.64 11.95
CA LEU A 8 -1.63 -11.20 12.15
C LEU A 8 -0.37 -10.54 11.59
N ILE A 9 -0.55 -9.33 11.10
CA ILE A 9 0.55 -8.43 10.76
C ILE A 9 0.45 -7.25 11.71
N LEU A 10 1.52 -6.98 12.45
CA LEU A 10 1.63 -5.78 13.28
C LEU A 10 2.07 -4.63 12.39
N VAL A 11 1.18 -3.64 12.23
CA VAL A 11 1.55 -2.39 11.57
C VAL A 11 2.39 -1.58 12.55
N THR A 12 3.61 -1.26 12.14
CA THR A 12 4.52 -0.38 12.89
C THR A 12 4.63 0.94 12.15
N PRO A 13 4.75 2.08 12.85
CA PRO A 13 4.95 3.36 12.19
C PRO A 13 6.32 3.40 11.53
N ASP A 14 6.35 3.87 10.29
CA ASP A 14 7.56 4.33 9.63
C ASP A 14 7.75 5.84 9.88
N SER A 15 8.70 6.50 9.21
CA SER A 15 8.82 7.96 9.22
C SER A 15 7.48 8.61 8.88
N ILE A 16 7.09 9.62 9.67
CA ILE A 16 5.82 10.34 9.51
C ILE A 16 5.76 11.00 8.12
N GLU A 17 6.88 11.55 7.67
CA GLU A 17 7.05 12.25 6.41
C GLU A 17 6.82 11.31 5.22
N HIS A 18 7.53 10.17 5.22
CA HIS A 18 7.41 9.19 4.14
C HIS A 18 6.00 8.58 4.09
N THR A 19 5.42 8.27 5.26
CA THR A 19 4.04 7.78 5.34
C THR A 19 3.07 8.79 4.73
N ARG A 20 3.19 10.07 5.10
CA ARG A 20 2.34 11.15 4.54
C ARG A 20 2.49 11.27 3.03
N GLU A 21 3.70 11.20 2.49
CA GLU A 21 3.98 11.30 1.06
C GLU A 21 3.31 10.17 0.28
N ILE A 22 3.47 8.92 0.75
CA ILE A 22 2.86 7.75 0.10
C ILE A 22 1.33 7.81 0.21
N PHE A 23 0.78 8.24 1.34
CA PHE A 23 -0.68 8.42 1.49
C PHE A 23 -1.23 9.47 0.53
N GLU A 24 -0.57 10.62 0.38
CA GLU A 24 -1.01 11.67 -0.57
C GLU A 24 -0.94 11.16 -2.02
N LEU A 25 0.12 10.43 -2.38
CA LEU A 25 0.27 9.85 -3.71
C LEU A 25 -0.84 8.84 -4.03
N LEU A 26 -1.09 7.89 -3.12
CA LEU A 26 -1.98 6.76 -3.38
C LEU A 26 -3.45 7.05 -3.07
N LEU A 27 -3.74 7.90 -2.09
CA LEU A 27 -5.09 8.15 -1.57
C LEU A 27 -5.54 9.62 -1.62
N GLY A 28 -4.66 10.56 -1.97
CA GLY A 28 -4.98 11.99 -2.10
C GLY A 28 -5.62 12.36 -3.44
N GLU A 29 -5.44 13.61 -3.88
CA GLU A 29 -6.03 14.13 -5.13
C GLU A 29 -5.05 14.12 -6.31
N ASN A 30 -3.81 13.65 -6.10
CA ASN A 30 -2.75 13.61 -7.13
C ASN A 30 -2.96 12.47 -8.15
N LEU A 31 -3.97 12.61 -9.02
CA LEU A 31 -4.30 11.60 -10.04
C LEU A 31 -3.12 11.30 -10.99
N LYS A 32 -2.35 12.33 -11.36
CA LYS A 32 -1.22 12.17 -12.30
C LYS A 32 -0.10 11.34 -11.67
N GLY A 33 0.36 11.71 -10.48
CA GLY A 33 1.43 10.99 -9.79
C GLY A 33 1.02 9.55 -9.48
N ARG A 34 -0.24 9.30 -9.12
CA ARG A 34 -0.75 7.94 -8.91
C ARG A 34 -0.65 7.09 -10.16
N LYS A 35 -1.00 7.62 -11.33
CA LYS A 35 -0.88 6.89 -12.60
C LYS A 35 0.56 6.54 -12.91
N GLU A 36 1.47 7.49 -12.75
CA GLU A 36 2.90 7.29 -12.96
C GLU A 36 3.45 6.18 -12.04
N PHE A 37 3.07 6.18 -10.76
CA PHE A 37 3.48 5.15 -9.80
C PHE A 37 2.91 3.76 -10.14
N ILE A 38 1.65 3.68 -10.55
CA ILE A 38 1.05 2.40 -10.99
C ILE A 38 1.76 1.87 -12.23
N GLU A 39 2.13 2.75 -13.18
CA GLU A 39 2.86 2.37 -14.38
C GLU A 39 4.28 1.87 -14.07
N SER A 40 5.01 2.55 -13.18
CA SER A 40 6.38 2.19 -12.84
C SER A 40 6.50 1.00 -11.90
N ASP A 41 5.62 0.90 -10.89
CA ASP A 41 5.79 -0.01 -9.76
C ASP A 41 4.59 -0.96 -9.55
N GLY A 42 3.46 -0.73 -10.22
CA GLY A 42 2.23 -1.51 -10.00
C GLY A 42 2.40 -3.02 -10.18
N TYR A 43 3.24 -3.45 -11.14
CA TYR A 43 3.50 -4.87 -11.39
C TYR A 43 4.09 -5.59 -10.17
N ARG A 44 4.81 -4.88 -9.29
CA ARG A 44 5.47 -5.45 -8.10
C ARG A 44 4.47 -5.90 -7.05
N TYR A 45 3.23 -5.45 -7.16
CA TYR A 45 2.16 -5.70 -6.19
C TYR A 45 1.06 -6.61 -6.75
N LEU A 46 1.14 -7.04 -8.01
CA LEU A 46 0.09 -7.87 -8.63
C LEU A 46 -0.08 -9.21 -7.92
N ASP A 47 1.02 -9.86 -7.51
CA ASP A 47 0.97 -11.13 -6.76
C ASP A 47 0.45 -10.96 -5.33
N LEU A 48 0.45 -9.73 -4.81
CA LEU A 48 -0.08 -9.39 -3.49
C LEU A 48 -1.55 -8.94 -3.55
N ALA A 49 -1.99 -8.47 -4.72
CA ALA A 49 -3.38 -8.16 -4.96
C ALA A 49 -4.14 -9.48 -5.06
N ASP A 50 -5.16 -9.64 -4.22
CA ASP A 50 -6.05 -10.82 -4.24
C ASP A 50 -6.98 -10.73 -5.46
N ILE A 51 -6.41 -10.91 -6.65
CA ILE A 51 -7.12 -10.93 -7.94
C ILE A 51 -7.66 -12.35 -8.12
N SER A 52 -8.84 -12.59 -7.57
CA SER A 52 -9.64 -13.82 -7.75
C SER A 52 -10.75 -13.63 -8.78
#